data_AF-A0A926I5A1-F1
#
_entry.id   AF-A0A926I5A1-F1
#
_cell.length_a   1.000
_cell.length_b   1.000
_cell.length_c   1.000
_cell.angle_alpha   90.00
_cell.angle_beta   90.00
_cell.angle_gamma   90.00
#
_symmetry.space_group_name_H-M   'P 1'
#
loop_
_entity.id
_entity.type
_entity.pdbx_description
1 polymer ?
#
loop_
_entity_poly.entity_id
_entity_poly.type
_entity_poly.pdbx_seq_one_letter_code
_entity_poly.pdbx_strand_id
1 'polypeptide(L)' 'MEKENFHENLTALHERFGKETVFINLSHAAKYCGIDPRTLLADRTFPRKKMGRYYKVALISFARWLS' A
#
# COMPACT_ATOMS: atom_id res chain seq x y z
N MET A 1 -1.36 -7.45 19.36
CA MET A 1 -2.55 -6.66 19.01
C MET A 1 -2.73 -6.81 17.51
N GLU A 2 -3.65 -7.68 17.08
CA GLU A 2 -4.06 -7.69 15.68
C GLU A 2 -4.67 -6.32 15.39
N LYS A 3 -4.22 -5.67 14.32
CA LYS A 3 -4.82 -4.42 13.88
C LYS A 3 -6.21 -4.75 13.37
N GLU A 4 -7.23 -4.16 13.98
CA GLU A 4 -8.64 -4.58 13.91
C GLU A 4 -9.16 -4.77 12.47
N ASN A 5 -8.52 -4.16 11.46
CA ASN A 5 -8.96 -4.19 10.06
C ASN A 5 -7.94 -4.78 9.07
N PHE A 6 -6.87 -5.44 9.53
CA PHE A 6 -5.81 -5.92 8.62
C PHE A 6 -6.33 -6.86 7.52
N HIS A 7 -7.13 -7.86 7.90
CA HIS A 7 -7.65 -8.87 6.97
C HIS A 7 -8.64 -8.28 5.97
N GLU A 8 -9.49 -7.36 6.42
CA GLU A 8 -10.45 -6.65 5.57
C GLU A 8 -9.72 -5.76 4.56
N ASN A 9 -8.75 -4.96 5.03
CA ASN A 9 -7.93 -4.11 4.18
C ASN A 9 -7.14 -4.92 3.15
N LEU A 10 -6.54 -6.05 3.56
CA LEU A 10 -5.81 -6.92 2.64
C LEU A 10 -6.75 -7.55 1.59
N THR A 11 -7.95 -7.96 2.00
CA THR A 11 -8.97 -8.50 1.10
C THR A 11 -9.40 -7.45 0.07
N ALA A 12 -9.76 -6.24 0.51
CA ALA A 12 -10.14 -5.14 -0.38
C ALA A 12 -9.02 -4.76 -1.36
N LEU A 13 -7.78 -4.79 -0.89
CA LEU A 13 -6.62 -4.54 -1.74
C LEU A 13 -6.42 -5.64 -2.81
N HIS A 14 -6.64 -6.91 -2.47
CA HIS A 14 -6.59 -8.02 -3.44
C HIS A 14 -7.77 -8.01 -4.42
N GLU A 15 -8.96 -7.60 -4.00
CA GLU A 15 -10.09 -7.38 -4.91
C GLU A 15 -9.80 -6.25 -5.90
N ARG A 16 -9.15 -5.18 -5.42
CA ARG A 16 -8.82 -4.03 -6.26
C ARG A 16 -7.67 -4.28 -7.24
N PHE A 17 -6.62 -4.95 -6.79
CA PHE A 17 -5.35 -5.07 -7.54
C PHE A 17 -5.08 -6.48 -8.06
N GLY A 18 -5.89 -7.48 -7.70
CA GLY A 18 -5.72 -8.88 -8.04
C GLY A 18 -5.11 -9.71 -6.90
N LYS A 19 -5.57 -10.96 -6.76
CA LYS A 19 -5.10 -11.90 -5.73
C LYS A 19 -3.62 -12.25 -5.86
N GLU A 20 -3.12 -12.38 -7.09
CA GLU A 20 -1.70 -12.68 -7.37
C GLU A 20 -0.78 -11.46 -7.25
N THR A 21 -1.34 -10.26 -7.11
CA THR A 21 -0.53 -9.05 -6.99
C THR A 21 0.10 -9.03 -5.60
N VAL A 22 1.43 -8.89 -5.55
CA VAL A 22 2.20 -8.76 -4.31
C VAL A 22 2.67 -7.32 -4.08
N PHE A 23 2.99 -6.62 -5.16
CA PHE A 23 3.51 -5.24 -5.14
C PHE A 23 2.75 -4.32 -6.08
N ILE A 24 2.47 -3.12 -5.61
CA ILE A 24 1.95 -2.02 -6.43
C ILE A 24 2.99 -0.88 -6.49
N ASN A 25 2.83 0.05 -7.43
CA ASN A 25 3.64 1.26 -7.49
C ASN A 25 3.07 2.33 -6.54
N LEU A 26 3.86 3.36 -6.24
CA LEU A 26 3.45 4.46 -5.36
C LEU A 26 2.18 5.17 -5.88
N SER A 27 2.06 5.36 -7.19
CA SER A 27 0.89 6.03 -7.79
C SER A 27 -0.41 5.26 -7.58
N HIS A 28 -0.38 3.93 -7.60
CA HIS A 28 -1.53 3.07 -7.31
C HIS A 28 -1.94 3.16 -5.84
N ALA A 29 -0.98 3.15 -4.92
CA ALA A 29 -1.25 3.33 -3.50
C ALA A 29 -1.85 4.73 -3.21
N ALA A 30 -1.26 5.76 -3.80
CA ALA A 30 -1.75 7.14 -3.73
C ALA A 30 -3.20 7.27 -4.24
N LYS A 31 -3.47 6.68 -5.41
CA LYS A 31 -4.81 6.65 -6.00
C LYS A 31 -5.81 5.88 -5.12
N TYR A 32 -5.39 4.80 -4.48
CA TYR A 32 -6.25 4.03 -3.56
C TYR A 32 -6.63 4.86 -2.33
N CYS A 33 -5.68 5.58 -1.73
CA CYS A 33 -5.94 6.44 -0.58
C CYS A 33 -6.62 7.78 -0.93
N GLY A 34 -6.67 8.16 -2.22
CA GLY A 34 -7.13 9.49 -2.62
C GLY A 34 -6.16 10.62 -2.21
N ILE A 35 -4.87 10.33 -2.08
CA ILE A 35 -3.84 11.26 -1.59
C ILE A 35 -2.83 11.55 -2.71
N ASP A 36 -2.22 12.74 -2.72
CA ASP A 36 -1.11 13.05 -3.64
C ASP A 36 0.10 12.11 -3.42
N PRO A 37 0.70 11.52 -4.48
CA PRO A 37 1.84 10.62 -4.35
C PRO A 37 3.05 11.22 -3.62
N ARG A 38 3.28 12.54 -3.71
CA ARG A 38 4.37 13.25 -3.02
C ARG A 38 4.12 13.31 -1.52
N THR A 39 2.86 13.42 -1.11
CA THR A 39 2.48 13.37 0.31
C THR A 39 2.78 12.00 0.90
N LEU A 40 2.42 10.91 0.21
CA LEU A 40 2.80 9.55 0.63
C LEU A 40 4.32 9.32 0.59
N LEU A 41 5.03 9.97 -0.32
CA LEU A 41 6.49 9.89 -0.37
C LEU A 41 7.15 10.59 0.83
N ALA A 42 6.59 11.72 1.26
CA ALA A 42 7.08 12.48 2.41
C ALA A 42 6.80 11.78 3.75
N ASP A 43 5.76 10.95 3.82
CA ASP A 43 5.45 10.14 4.98
C ASP A 43 6.52 9.06 5.22
N ARG A 44 7.18 9.15 6.38
CA ARG A 44 8.23 8.20 6.80
C ARG A 44 7.67 6.88 7.32
N THR A 45 6.39 6.84 7.66
CA THR A 45 5.70 5.64 8.14
C THR A 45 5.12 4.81 6.99
N PHE A 46 4.96 5.42 5.81
CA PHE A 46 4.39 4.76 4.65
C PHE A 46 5.29 3.60 4.15
N PRO A 47 4.73 2.39 3.96
CA PRO A 47 5.51 1.17 3.68
C PRO A 47 5.97 1.10 2.22
N ARG A 48 6.91 1.96 1.84
CA ARG A 48 7.53 1.98 0.51
C ARG A 48 8.92 1.37 0.54
N LYS A 49 9.25 0.66 -0.54
CA LYS A 49 10.61 0.17 -0.83
C LYS A 49 11.09 0.74 -2.16
N LYS A 50 12.30 1.30 -2.18
CA LYS A 50 12.95 1.71 -3.42
C LYS A 50 13.49 0.48 -4.13
N MET A 51 13.08 0.26 -5.38
CA MET A 51 13.55 -0.82 -6.25
C MET A 51 14.01 -0.18 -7.57
N GLY A 52 15.32 0.01 -7.68
CA GLY A 52 15.94 0.77 -8.77
C GLY A 52 15.44 2.22 -8.78
N ARG A 53 14.90 2.66 -9.93
CA ARG A 53 14.35 4.01 -10.09
C ARG A 53 12.93 4.19 -9.54
N TYR A 54 12.27 3.11 -9.12
CA TYR A 54 10.85 3.13 -8.75
C TYR A 54 10.64 2.84 -7.26
N TYR A 55 9.54 3.37 -6.71
CA TYR A 55 9.03 2.97 -5.41
C TYR A 55 7.94 1.93 -5.58
N LYS A 56 8.07 0.84 -4.82
CA LYS A 56 7.10 -0.26 -4.74
C LYS A 56 6.53 -0.34 -3.33
N VAL A 57 5.30 -0.80 -3.24
CA VAL A 57 4.54 -0.94 -2.00
C VAL A 57 4.03 -2.37 -1.94
N ALA A 58 4.41 -3.12 -0.90
CA ALA A 58 3.92 -4.47 -0.70
C ALA A 58 2.49 -4.42 -0.15
N LEU A 59 1.56 -5.18 -0.74
CA LEU A 59 0.14 -5.14 -0.36
C LEU A 59 -0.08 -5.52 1.11
N ILE A 60 0.65 -6.51 1.63
CA ILE A 60 0.60 -6.89 3.04
C ILE A 60 1.02 -5.73 3.95
N SER A 61 2.12 -5.04 3.62
CA SER A 61 2.59 -3.91 4.42
C SER A 61 1.64 -2.72 4.31
N PHE A 62 1.05 -2.52 3.15
CA PHE A 62 0.06 -1.47 2.92
C PHE A 62 -1.22 -1.70 3.72
N ALA A 63 -1.76 -2.92 3.71
CA ALA A 63 -2.90 -3.31 4.52
C ALA A 63 -2.66 -3.05 6.01
N ARG A 64 -1.45 -3.37 6.51
CA ARG A 64 -1.06 -3.06 7.89
C ARG A 64 -0.98 -1.56 8.16
N TRP A 65 -0.55 -0.75 7.20
CA TRP A 65 -0.48 0.71 7.37
C TRP A 65 -1.87 1.36 7.37
N LEU A 66 -2.83 0.78 6.64
CA LEU A 66 -4.24 1.22 6.62
C LEU A 66 -5.02 0.87 7.89
N SER A 67 -4.46 0.01 8.75
CA SER A 67 -5.12 -0.50 9.96
C SER A 67 -4.55 0.10 11.24
#